data_AF-A0A1B6BGI1-F1
#
_entry.id   AF-A0A1B6BGI1-F1
#
_cell.length_a   1.000
_cell.length_b   1.000
_cell.length_c   1.000
_cell.angle_alpha   90.00
_cell.angle_beta   90.00
_cell.angle_gamma   90.00
#
_symmetry.space_group_name_H-M   'P 1'
#
loop_
_entity.id
_entity.type
_entity.pdbx_description
1 polymer ?
#
loop_
_entity_poly.entity_id
_entity_poly.type
_entity_poly.pdbx_seq_one_letter_code
_entity_poly.pdbx_strand_id
1 'polypeptide(L)'
;MLNSNILNKMRRLNGILQTSGASHLSFQDLCHTMMNILDSNVYVVSKKGKILGVSLFDDEDSAVIDSDIGEKFFSPADHEALMKINESMFNVTEDQLVGIFKDDINSFSKFVTIVPIIGNAQRLGTFIIARREESYLEEDLILAEYAATIIGLEIIRAKSDEHEEGARKKAVVQMAISTLSYSEFEAIVNIFDELK
;
A
#
# COMPACT_ATOMS: atom_id res chain seq x y z
N MET A 1 -9.43 -34.50 3.83
CA MET A 1 -10.11 -33.27 4.30
C MET A 1 -9.10 -32.13 4.36
N LEU A 2 -8.67 -31.58 3.21
CA LEU A 2 -7.75 -30.43 3.17
C LEU A 2 -8.17 -29.33 2.14
N ASN A 3 -9.19 -29.57 1.32
CA ASN A 3 -9.62 -28.63 0.27
C ASN A 3 -10.51 -27.47 0.78
N SER A 4 -10.68 -27.31 2.08
CA SER A 4 -11.61 -26.34 2.68
C SER A 4 -10.96 -25.07 3.23
N ASN A 5 -9.63 -24.90 3.14
CA ASN A 5 -8.96 -23.77 3.79
C ASN A 5 -8.76 -22.58 2.84
N ILE A 6 -7.97 -22.72 1.76
CA ILE A 6 -7.67 -21.59 0.86
C ILE A 6 -8.90 -20.97 0.20
N LEU A 7 -9.89 -21.76 -0.23
CA LEU A 7 -11.11 -21.22 -0.84
C LEU A 7 -11.89 -20.33 0.13
N ASN A 8 -11.93 -20.68 1.41
CA ASN A 8 -12.58 -19.87 2.44
C ASN A 8 -11.77 -18.60 2.74
N LYS A 9 -10.43 -18.69 2.79
CA LYS A 9 -9.53 -17.53 2.90
C LYS A 9 -9.73 -16.56 1.71
N MET A 10 -9.77 -17.06 0.48
CA MET A 10 -10.05 -16.29 -0.73
C MET A 10 -11.45 -15.64 -0.71
N ARG A 11 -12.48 -16.36 -0.24
CA ARG A 11 -13.83 -15.80 -0.07
C ARG A 11 -13.86 -14.66 0.95
N ARG A 12 -13.14 -14.79 2.08
CA ARG A 12 -13.02 -13.72 3.08
C ARG A 12 -12.37 -12.47 2.48
N LEU A 13 -11.26 -12.65 1.75
CA LEU A 13 -10.59 -11.54 1.08
C LEU A 13 -11.47 -10.86 0.02
N ASN A 14 -12.18 -11.66 -0.79
CA ASN A 14 -13.13 -11.16 -1.78
C ASN A 14 -14.33 -10.43 -1.15
N GLY A 15 -14.72 -10.81 0.07
CA GLY A 15 -15.78 -10.13 0.82
C GLY A 15 -15.49 -8.64 0.98
N ILE A 16 -14.24 -8.26 1.28
CA ILE A 16 -13.84 -6.86 1.42
C ILE A 16 -14.04 -6.08 0.11
N LEU A 17 -13.71 -6.70 -1.02
CA LEU A 17 -13.88 -6.08 -2.34
C LEU A 17 -15.35 -5.86 -2.67
N GLN A 18 -16.20 -6.83 -2.31
CA GLN A 18 -17.64 -6.77 -2.57
C GLN A 18 -18.34 -5.74 -1.67
N THR A 19 -17.91 -5.60 -0.41
CA THR A 19 -18.43 -4.57 0.51
C THR A 19 -17.96 -3.17 0.16
N SER A 20 -16.84 -3.03 -0.56
CA SER A 20 -16.31 -1.73 -0.97
C SER A 20 -17.15 -1.01 -2.03
N GLY A 21 -18.09 -1.70 -2.70
CA GLY A 21 -19.11 -1.10 -3.56
C GLY A 21 -18.56 -0.08 -4.57
N ALA A 22 -19.14 1.13 -4.58
CA ALA A 22 -18.70 2.26 -5.42
C ALA A 22 -17.56 3.09 -4.78
N SER A 23 -17.23 2.83 -3.51
CA SER A 23 -16.19 3.56 -2.77
C SER A 23 -14.81 2.92 -2.95
N HIS A 24 -13.77 3.65 -2.52
CA HIS A 24 -12.40 3.16 -2.55
C HIS A 24 -12.20 2.04 -1.52
N LEU A 25 -11.37 1.06 -1.86
CA LEU A 25 -10.95 0.01 -0.94
C LEU A 25 -10.02 0.61 0.13
N SER A 26 -10.34 0.37 1.38
CA SER A 26 -9.46 0.70 2.51
C SER A 26 -8.29 -0.29 2.57
N PHE A 27 -7.07 0.21 2.34
CA PHE A 27 -5.85 -0.60 2.54
C PHE A 27 -5.71 -1.08 3.98
N GLN A 28 -6.21 -0.30 4.94
CA GLN A 28 -6.21 -0.69 6.35
C GLN A 28 -7.11 -1.91 6.60
N ASP A 29 -8.31 -1.95 6.02
CA ASP A 29 -9.24 -3.08 6.19
C ASP A 29 -8.72 -4.34 5.50
N LEU A 30 -8.06 -4.17 4.35
CA LEU A 30 -7.36 -5.25 3.67
C LEU A 30 -6.21 -5.80 4.53
N CYS A 31 -5.38 -4.93 5.10
CA CYS A 31 -4.31 -5.35 6.01
C CYS A 31 -4.88 -6.13 7.21
N HIS A 32 -5.95 -5.62 7.82
CA HIS A 32 -6.58 -6.27 8.96
C HIS A 32 -7.14 -7.65 8.61
N THR A 33 -7.76 -7.79 7.44
CA THR A 33 -8.27 -9.09 7.00
C THR A 33 -7.17 -10.07 6.66
N MET A 34 -6.10 -9.61 5.98
CA MET A 34 -4.93 -10.44 5.70
C MET A 34 -4.23 -10.90 6.98
N MET A 35 -4.10 -10.01 7.96
CA MET A 35 -3.56 -10.32 9.30
C MET A 35 -4.34 -11.47 9.94
N ASN A 36 -5.68 -11.43 9.90
CA ASN A 36 -6.55 -12.47 10.44
C ASN A 36 -6.67 -13.75 9.58
N ILE A 37 -6.17 -13.74 8.35
CA ILE A 37 -6.17 -14.91 7.44
C ILE A 37 -4.86 -15.68 7.55
N LEU A 38 -3.76 -14.96 7.81
CA LEU A 38 -2.39 -15.48 7.80
C LEU A 38 -1.74 -15.50 9.19
N ASP A 39 -2.41 -14.98 10.22
CA ASP A 39 -1.90 -14.82 11.58
C ASP A 39 -0.51 -14.17 11.55
N SER A 40 -0.44 -13.00 10.93
CA SER A 40 0.82 -12.33 10.56
C SER A 40 0.71 -10.82 10.66
N ASN A 41 1.83 -10.17 10.94
CA ASN A 41 1.97 -8.74 10.73
C ASN A 41 1.92 -8.44 9.23
N VAL A 42 1.14 -7.44 8.83
CA VAL A 42 0.88 -7.10 7.43
C VAL A 42 1.16 -5.63 7.19
N TYR A 43 1.87 -5.35 6.10
CA TYR A 43 2.27 -3.99 5.72
C TYR A 43 2.03 -3.76 4.23
N VAL A 44 1.48 -2.59 3.90
CA VAL A 44 1.41 -2.07 2.53
C VAL A 44 2.22 -0.78 2.48
N VAL A 45 3.30 -0.79 1.71
CA VAL A 45 4.23 0.34 1.56
C VAL A 45 4.11 0.90 0.15
N SER A 46 3.92 2.19 0.00
CA SER A 46 3.94 2.85 -1.31
C SER A 46 5.35 2.89 -1.90
N LYS A 47 5.46 3.13 -3.21
CA LYS A 47 6.74 3.41 -3.89
C LYS A 47 7.60 4.49 -3.21
N LYS A 48 6.97 5.44 -2.50
CA LYS A 48 7.64 6.55 -1.83
C LYS A 48 8.00 6.26 -0.36
N GLY A 49 7.73 5.06 0.16
CA GLY A 49 8.03 4.68 1.55
C GLY A 49 6.90 4.99 2.54
N LYS A 50 5.85 5.71 2.12
CA LYS A 50 4.65 5.92 2.96
C LYS A 50 3.95 4.58 3.21
N ILE A 51 3.65 4.29 4.48
CA ILE A 51 2.77 3.19 4.88
C ILE A 51 1.33 3.54 4.49
N LEU A 52 0.75 2.76 3.60
CA LEU A 52 -0.64 2.91 3.13
C LEU A 52 -1.62 2.15 4.02
N GLY A 53 -1.16 1.09 4.68
CA GLY A 53 -1.92 0.28 5.63
C GLY A 53 -0.99 -0.62 6.43
N VAL A 54 -1.37 -0.88 7.69
CA VAL A 54 -0.61 -1.74 8.59
C VAL A 54 -1.55 -2.43 9.57
N SER A 55 -1.36 -3.72 9.81
CA SER A 55 -2.09 -4.46 10.83
C SER A 55 -1.16 -5.47 11.47
N LEU A 56 -1.07 -5.42 12.80
CA LEU A 56 -0.09 -6.17 13.57
C LEU A 56 -0.83 -7.24 14.37
N PHE A 57 -0.49 -8.50 14.10
CA PHE A 57 -0.92 -9.64 14.89
C PHE A 57 -0.16 -9.71 16.21
N ASP A 58 1.15 -9.39 16.17
CA ASP A 58 2.01 -9.20 17.32
C ASP A 58 2.69 -7.83 17.23
N ASP A 59 2.28 -6.91 18.11
CA ASP A 59 2.76 -5.52 18.14
C ASP A 59 4.22 -5.41 18.60
N GLU A 60 4.65 -6.31 19.50
CA GLU A 60 6.06 -6.40 19.94
C GLU A 60 6.99 -6.83 18.80
N ASP A 61 6.41 -7.33 17.70
CA ASP A 61 7.12 -7.82 16.53
C ASP A 61 6.99 -6.93 15.28
N SER A 62 6.58 -5.67 15.49
CA SER A 62 6.50 -4.66 14.45
C SER A 62 7.86 -4.42 13.77
N ALA A 63 7.85 -4.34 12.43
CA ALA A 63 9.02 -3.97 11.63
C ALA A 63 9.02 -2.47 11.25
N VAL A 64 7.97 -1.73 11.60
CA VAL A 64 7.86 -0.29 11.33
C VAL A 64 8.24 0.51 12.56
N ILE A 65 8.87 1.66 12.31
CA ILE A 65 9.24 2.63 13.33
C ILE A 65 8.04 3.57 13.53
N ASP A 66 7.65 3.76 14.78
CA ASP A 66 6.67 4.78 15.18
C ASP A 66 7.37 6.12 15.38
N SER A 67 6.86 7.16 14.71
CA SER A 67 7.26 8.54 14.96
C SER A 67 6.50 9.14 16.15
N ASP A 68 7.07 10.20 16.74
CA ASP A 68 6.44 10.95 17.83
C ASP A 68 5.07 11.55 17.48
N ILE A 69 4.76 11.66 16.18
CA ILE A 69 3.49 12.17 15.65
C ILE A 69 2.53 11.05 15.21
N GLY A 70 2.85 9.78 15.49
CA GLY A 70 2.00 8.63 15.21
C GLY A 70 2.04 8.11 13.76
N GLU A 71 2.95 8.63 12.92
CA GLU A 71 3.21 8.05 11.60
C GLU A 71 4.13 6.83 11.73
N LYS A 72 3.78 5.76 10.99
CA LYS A 72 4.59 4.54 10.86
C LYS A 72 5.40 4.59 9.57
N PHE A 73 6.67 4.22 9.63
CA PHE A 73 7.55 4.17 8.45
C PHE A 73 8.60 3.06 8.55
N PHE A 74 9.08 2.60 7.39
CA PHE A 74 10.32 1.84 7.30
C PHE A 74 11.51 2.80 7.20
N SER A 75 12.68 2.41 7.73
CA SER A 75 13.87 3.23 7.54
C SER A 75 14.14 3.46 6.04
N PRO A 76 14.79 4.58 5.66
CA PRO A 76 15.12 4.83 4.26
C PRO A 76 15.94 3.70 3.62
N ALA A 77 16.81 3.06 4.40
CA ALA A 77 17.64 1.95 3.95
C ALA A 77 16.79 0.70 3.67
N ASP A 78 15.87 0.34 4.57
CA ASP A 78 14.96 -0.80 4.40
C ASP A 78 14.02 -0.57 3.21
N HIS A 79 13.48 0.64 3.06
CA HIS A 79 12.67 1.00 1.90
C HIS A 79 13.43 0.86 0.58
N GLU A 80 14.68 1.32 0.53
CA GLU A 80 15.52 1.15 -0.66
C GLU A 80 15.79 -0.33 -0.98
N ALA A 81 16.04 -1.14 0.04
CA ALA A 81 16.22 -2.59 -0.12
C ALA A 81 14.95 -3.25 -0.66
N LEU A 82 13.78 -2.94 -0.09
CA LEU A 82 12.48 -3.45 -0.54
C LEU A 82 12.19 -3.08 -2.00
N MET A 83 12.59 -1.89 -2.45
CA MET A 83 12.40 -1.44 -3.82
C MET A 83 13.28 -2.15 -4.85
N LYS A 84 14.38 -2.82 -4.42
CA LYS A 84 15.26 -3.62 -5.30
C LYS A 84 14.70 -5.02 -5.58
N ILE A 85 13.78 -5.51 -4.75
CA ILE A 85 13.15 -6.83 -4.88
C ILE A 85 12.10 -6.77 -5.97
N ASN A 86 12.33 -7.41 -7.13
CA ASN A 86 11.42 -7.33 -8.29
C ASN A 86 10.51 -8.55 -8.46
N GLU A 87 10.77 -9.62 -7.71
CA GLU A 87 9.98 -10.85 -7.70
C GLU A 87 9.61 -11.19 -6.26
N SER A 88 8.52 -11.94 -6.08
CA SER A 88 8.07 -12.38 -4.75
C SER A 88 9.17 -13.19 -4.07
N MET A 89 9.56 -12.77 -2.87
CA MET A 89 10.44 -13.54 -2.00
C MET A 89 9.61 -14.21 -0.92
N PHE A 90 9.79 -15.52 -0.76
CA PHE A 90 8.93 -16.37 0.06
C PHE A 90 9.75 -17.01 1.19
N ASN A 91 9.24 -16.93 2.43
CA ASN A 91 9.93 -17.44 3.63
C ASN A 91 11.37 -16.93 3.81
N VAL A 92 11.58 -15.65 3.55
CA VAL A 92 12.86 -14.99 3.84
C VAL A 92 13.09 -14.99 5.34
N THR A 93 14.23 -15.52 5.77
CA THR A 93 14.60 -15.65 7.18
C THR A 93 16.11 -15.59 7.33
N GLU A 94 16.60 -15.54 8.58
CA GLU A 94 18.01 -15.64 8.93
C GLU A 94 18.92 -14.69 8.12
N ASP A 95 20.00 -15.20 7.54
CA ASP A 95 20.99 -14.43 6.76
C ASP A 95 20.37 -13.69 5.57
N GLN A 96 19.34 -14.26 4.94
CA GLN A 96 18.67 -13.60 3.83
C GLN A 96 17.89 -12.38 4.31
N LEU A 97 17.25 -12.48 5.49
CA LEU A 97 16.50 -11.38 6.08
C LEU A 97 17.44 -10.25 6.52
N VAL A 98 18.57 -10.59 7.15
CA VAL A 98 19.62 -9.63 7.54
C VAL A 98 20.23 -8.94 6.31
N GLY A 99 20.33 -9.65 5.18
CA GLY A 99 20.75 -9.05 3.91
C GLY A 99 19.83 -7.92 3.42
N ILE A 100 18.54 -8.00 3.73
CA ILE A 100 17.51 -7.02 3.34
C ILE A 100 17.37 -5.93 4.41
N PHE A 101 17.25 -6.33 5.68
CA PHE A 101 17.05 -5.47 6.85
C PHE A 101 18.30 -5.53 7.75
N LYS A 102 19.32 -4.74 7.39
CA LYS A 102 20.68 -4.86 7.97
C LYS A 102 20.76 -4.56 9.47
N ASP A 103 19.84 -3.73 9.97
CA ASP A 103 19.85 -3.26 11.36
C ASP A 103 18.88 -4.08 12.25
N ASP A 104 18.19 -5.08 11.69
CA ASP A 104 17.13 -5.82 12.39
C ASP A 104 17.56 -7.23 12.84
N ILE A 105 18.55 -7.26 13.74
CA ILE A 105 19.14 -8.51 14.27
C ILE A 105 18.13 -9.29 15.14
N ASN A 106 17.18 -8.60 15.78
CA ASN A 106 16.17 -9.23 16.64
C ASN A 106 15.10 -9.98 15.83
N SER A 107 14.94 -9.65 14.55
CA SER A 107 14.01 -10.32 13.64
C SER A 107 14.54 -11.60 13.00
N PHE A 108 15.71 -12.10 13.40
CA PHE A 108 16.38 -13.24 12.77
C PHE A 108 15.52 -14.51 12.67
N SER A 109 14.65 -14.75 13.66
CA SER A 109 13.75 -15.90 13.68
C SER A 109 12.43 -15.70 12.95
N LYS A 110 12.25 -14.59 12.23
CA LYS A 110 11.02 -14.33 11.46
C LYS A 110 11.04 -15.04 10.13
N PHE A 111 9.86 -15.47 9.71
CA PHE A 111 9.54 -15.74 8.33
C PHE A 111 8.88 -14.50 7.74
N VAL A 112 9.47 -13.99 6.67
CA VAL A 112 8.98 -12.81 5.95
C VAL A 112 8.70 -13.19 4.50
N THR A 113 7.53 -12.80 4.00
CA THR A 113 7.22 -12.87 2.56
C THR A 113 7.04 -11.45 2.04
N ILE A 114 7.76 -11.13 0.97
CA ILE A 114 7.81 -9.81 0.36
C ILE A 114 7.31 -9.92 -1.07
N VAL A 115 6.21 -9.24 -1.37
CA VAL A 115 5.56 -9.27 -2.68
C VAL A 115 5.58 -7.88 -3.29
N PRO A 116 6.25 -7.68 -4.45
CA PRO A 116 6.20 -6.43 -5.20
C PRO A 116 4.77 -6.12 -5.67
N ILE A 117 4.28 -4.91 -5.42
CA ILE A 117 3.00 -4.45 -5.96
C ILE A 117 3.27 -3.82 -7.33
N ILE A 118 2.80 -4.48 -8.39
CA ILE A 118 2.99 -4.03 -9.77
C ILE A 118 1.62 -3.70 -10.37
N GLY A 119 1.54 -2.56 -11.06
CA GLY A 119 0.35 -2.18 -11.82
C GLY A 119 0.72 -1.31 -13.02
N ASN A 120 0.06 -1.50 -14.15
CA ASN A 120 0.42 -0.90 -15.45
C ASN A 120 1.91 -1.06 -15.79
N ALA A 121 2.48 -2.25 -15.53
CA ALA A 121 3.91 -2.56 -15.69
C ALA A 121 4.87 -1.65 -14.90
N GLN A 122 4.37 -0.98 -13.85
CA GLN A 122 5.17 -0.13 -12.97
C GLN A 122 5.12 -0.63 -11.53
N ARG A 123 6.24 -0.51 -10.81
CA ARG A 123 6.29 -0.74 -9.37
C ARG A 123 5.51 0.35 -8.64
N LEU A 124 4.47 -0.04 -7.92
CA LEU A 124 3.58 0.85 -7.17
C LEU A 124 3.87 0.86 -5.66
N GLY A 125 4.44 -0.22 -5.14
CA GLY A 125 4.71 -0.38 -3.72
C GLY A 125 5.17 -1.80 -3.38
N THR A 126 5.15 -2.14 -2.10
CA THR A 126 5.53 -3.47 -1.59
C THR A 126 4.50 -3.94 -0.58
N PHE A 127 4.07 -5.19 -0.70
CA PHE A 127 3.24 -5.89 0.27
C PHE A 127 4.14 -6.83 1.07
N ILE A 128 4.03 -6.81 2.39
CA ILE A 128 4.91 -7.57 3.28
C ILE A 128 4.05 -8.26 4.33
N ILE A 129 4.35 -9.54 4.57
CA ILE A 129 3.81 -10.31 5.69
C ILE A 129 4.97 -10.89 6.51
N ALA A 130 4.85 -10.85 7.83
CA ALA A 130 5.87 -11.37 8.73
C ALA A 130 5.26 -12.05 9.97
N ARG A 131 5.84 -13.19 10.38
CA ARG A 131 5.54 -13.88 11.64
C ARG A 131 6.74 -14.70 12.14
N ARG A 132 6.81 -15.00 13.44
CA ARG A 132 7.94 -15.74 14.05
C ARG A 132 7.79 -17.26 14.01
N GLU A 133 6.60 -17.77 14.30
CA GLU A 133 6.49 -19.17 14.74
C GLU A 133 6.48 -20.18 13.59
N GLU A 134 5.92 -19.82 12.45
CA GLU A 134 5.68 -20.77 11.36
C GLU A 134 6.09 -20.21 10.00
N SER A 135 6.72 -21.04 9.16
CA SER A 135 6.92 -20.73 7.75
C SER A 135 5.58 -20.62 7.03
N TYR A 136 5.49 -19.74 6.05
CA TYR A 136 4.36 -19.65 5.13
C TYR A 136 4.29 -20.88 4.22
N LEU A 137 3.07 -21.24 3.81
CA LEU A 137 2.82 -22.27 2.80
C LEU A 137 2.59 -21.63 1.43
N GLU A 138 2.66 -22.43 0.36
CA GLU A 138 2.38 -21.95 -1.01
C GLU A 138 0.97 -21.31 -1.11
N GLU A 139 0.00 -21.86 -0.37
CA GLU A 139 -1.34 -21.29 -0.26
C GLU A 139 -1.34 -19.85 0.29
N ASP A 140 -0.45 -19.54 1.22
CA ASP A 140 -0.31 -18.22 1.81
C ASP A 140 0.38 -17.25 0.84
N LEU A 141 1.36 -17.74 0.06
CA LEU A 141 1.97 -16.96 -1.02
C LEU A 141 0.95 -16.60 -2.11
N ILE A 142 0.09 -17.55 -2.51
CA ILE A 142 -1.00 -17.30 -3.48
C ILE A 142 -1.91 -16.17 -2.96
N LEU A 143 -2.26 -16.19 -1.67
CA LEU A 143 -3.08 -15.14 -1.06
C LEU A 143 -2.35 -13.79 -1.02
N ALA A 144 -1.05 -13.79 -0.72
CA ALA A 144 -0.23 -12.59 -0.69
C ALA A 144 -0.08 -11.94 -2.08
N GLU A 145 0.17 -12.72 -3.13
CA GLU A 145 0.24 -12.23 -4.52
C GLU A 145 -1.11 -11.73 -5.02
N TYR A 146 -2.19 -12.44 -4.67
CA TYR A 146 -3.54 -12.00 -4.99
C TYR A 146 -3.87 -10.68 -4.30
N ALA A 147 -3.55 -10.53 -3.01
CA ALA A 147 -3.70 -9.28 -2.27
C ALA A 147 -2.86 -8.14 -2.90
N ALA A 148 -1.60 -8.40 -3.25
CA ALA A 148 -0.76 -7.41 -3.92
C ALA A 148 -1.35 -6.95 -5.27
N THR A 149 -1.95 -7.86 -6.04
CA THR A 149 -2.64 -7.53 -7.29
C THR A 149 -3.84 -6.62 -7.04
N ILE A 150 -4.68 -6.96 -6.05
CA ILE A 150 -5.82 -6.15 -5.63
C ILE A 150 -5.38 -4.74 -5.21
N ILE A 151 -4.36 -4.65 -4.36
CA ILE A 151 -3.80 -3.38 -3.89
C ILE A 151 -3.30 -2.56 -5.08
N GLY A 152 -2.61 -3.19 -6.04
CA GLY A 152 -2.12 -2.54 -7.25
C GLY A 152 -3.24 -1.92 -8.09
N LEU A 153 -4.35 -2.66 -8.29
CA LEU A 153 -5.53 -2.16 -8.98
C LEU A 153 -6.14 -0.95 -8.26
N GLU A 154 -6.25 -1.01 -6.94
CA GLU A 154 -6.80 0.10 -6.17
C GLU A 154 -5.90 1.34 -6.19
N ILE A 155 -4.58 1.17 -6.14
CA ILE A 155 -3.63 2.30 -6.29
C ILE A 155 -3.80 2.95 -7.67
N ILE A 156 -4.00 2.16 -8.74
CA ILE A 156 -4.25 2.70 -10.09
C ILE A 156 -5.56 3.47 -10.11
N ARG A 157 -6.63 2.91 -9.54
CA ARG A 157 -7.93 3.55 -9.48
C ARG A 157 -7.88 4.88 -8.74
N ALA A 158 -7.30 4.90 -7.53
CA ALA A 158 -7.16 6.11 -6.73
C ALA A 158 -6.39 7.21 -7.48
N LYS A 159 -5.32 6.86 -8.21
CA LYS A 159 -4.58 7.82 -9.04
C LYS A 159 -5.38 8.31 -10.24
N SER A 160 -6.20 7.45 -10.85
CA SER A 160 -7.07 7.83 -11.97
C SER A 160 -8.13 8.83 -11.51
N ASP A 161 -8.76 8.57 -10.36
CA ASP A 161 -9.79 9.44 -9.77
C ASP A 161 -9.20 10.80 -9.36
N GLU A 162 -7.99 10.81 -8.75
CA GLU A 162 -7.25 12.04 -8.44
C GLU A 162 -6.95 12.85 -9.71
N HIS A 163 -6.53 12.18 -10.79
CA HIS A 163 -6.24 12.83 -12.06
C HIS A 163 -7.50 13.40 -12.72
N GLU A 164 -8.61 12.65 -12.72
CA GLU A 164 -9.89 13.10 -13.27
C GLU A 164 -10.41 14.33 -12.51
N GLU A 165 -10.37 14.31 -11.18
CA GLU A 165 -10.79 15.43 -10.35
C GLU A 165 -9.90 16.67 -10.59
N GLY A 166 -8.59 16.48 -10.74
CA GLY A 166 -7.67 17.55 -11.12
C GLY A 166 -7.98 18.15 -12.50
N ALA A 167 -8.29 17.31 -13.48
CA ALA A 167 -8.68 17.76 -14.83
C ALA A 167 -10.02 18.50 -14.80
N ARG A 168 -10.99 18.00 -14.02
CA ARG A 168 -12.30 18.62 -13.82
C ARG A 168 -12.19 20.00 -13.20
N LYS A 169 -11.40 20.16 -12.13
CA LYS A 169 -11.13 21.46 -11.49
C LYS A 169 -10.51 22.46 -12.48
N LYS A 170 -9.54 22.03 -13.28
CA LYS A 170 -8.94 22.88 -14.33
C LYS A 170 -9.96 23.30 -15.38
N ALA A 171 -10.82 22.37 -15.82
CA ALA A 171 -11.87 22.67 -16.79
C ALA A 171 -12.88 23.70 -16.27
N VAL A 172 -13.29 23.59 -14.99
CA VAL A 172 -14.17 24.58 -14.35
C VAL A 172 -13.53 25.96 -14.31
N VAL A 173 -12.26 26.05 -13.92
CA VAL A 173 -11.51 27.32 -13.93
C VAL A 173 -11.44 27.91 -15.34
N GLN A 174 -11.12 27.09 -16.33
CA GLN A 174 -11.04 27.56 -17.73
C GLN A 174 -12.39 28.05 -18.25
N MET A 175 -13.48 27.36 -17.91
CA MET A 175 -14.83 27.77 -18.27
C MET A 175 -15.18 29.11 -17.63
N ALA A 176 -14.89 29.30 -16.34
CA ALA A 176 -15.10 30.58 -15.66
C ALA A 176 -14.33 31.73 -16.33
N ILE A 177 -13.04 31.52 -16.63
CA ILE A 177 -12.22 32.52 -17.34
C ILE A 177 -12.83 32.83 -18.72
N SER A 178 -13.31 31.83 -19.46
CA SER A 178 -13.90 32.04 -20.79
C SER A 178 -15.20 32.85 -20.81
N THR A 179 -15.89 32.94 -19.66
CA THR A 179 -17.11 33.74 -19.52
C THR A 179 -16.87 35.20 -19.12
N LEU A 180 -15.64 35.55 -18.74
CA LEU A 180 -15.28 36.92 -18.39
C LEU A 180 -15.01 37.75 -19.64
N SER A 181 -15.49 39.00 -19.63
CA SER A 181 -15.05 40.00 -20.59
C SER A 181 -13.58 40.38 -20.36
N TYR A 182 -12.94 40.95 -21.39
CA TYR A 182 -11.55 41.40 -21.31
C TYR A 182 -11.28 42.30 -20.10
N SER A 183 -12.17 43.26 -19.82
CA SER A 183 -12.06 44.17 -18.67
C SER A 183 -12.24 43.48 -17.31
N GLU A 184 -13.10 42.47 -17.22
CA GLU A 184 -13.28 41.72 -15.96
C GLU A 184 -12.09 40.82 -15.66
N PHE A 185 -11.52 40.19 -16.69
CA PHE A 185 -10.29 39.41 -16.55
C PHE A 185 -9.13 40.29 -16.08
N GLU A 186 -8.94 41.46 -16.69
CA GLU A 186 -7.91 42.42 -16.32
C GLU A 186 -8.08 42.94 -14.88
N ALA A 187 -9.33 43.21 -14.47
CA ALA A 187 -9.63 43.60 -13.09
C ALA A 187 -9.27 42.50 -12.07
N ILE A 188 -9.55 41.22 -12.38
CA ILE A 188 -9.18 40.10 -11.50
C ILE A 188 -7.67 39.96 -11.37
N VAL A 189 -6.91 40.08 -12.47
CA VAL A 189 -5.45 40.02 -12.42
C VAL A 189 -4.90 41.11 -11.50
N ASN A 190 -5.39 42.34 -11.64
CA ASN A 190 -4.98 43.46 -10.79
C ASN A 190 -5.30 43.24 -9.31
N ILE A 191 -6.48 42.67 -8.98
CA ILE A 191 -6.84 42.32 -7.59
C ILE A 191 -5.86 41.28 -7.01
N PHE A 192 -5.50 40.25 -7.78
CA PHE A 192 -4.58 39.22 -7.30
C PHE A 192 -3.14 39.72 -7.16
N ASP A 193 -2.72 40.68 -7.98
CA ASP A 193 -1.40 41.29 -7.88
C ASP A 193 -1.29 42.26 -6.68
N GLU A 194 -2.39 42.89 -6.24
CA GLU A 194 -2.43 43.70 -5.01
C GLU A 194 -2.48 42.88 -3.71
N LEU A 195 -2.86 41.60 -3.79
CA LEU A 195 -2.94 40.68 -2.64
C LEU A 195 -1.63 39.93 -2.33
N LYS A 196 -0.55 40.22 -3.06
CA LYS A 196 0.79 39.66 -2.81
C LYS A 196 1.56 40.38 -1.71
#